data_AF-A0A9X3MRH2-F1
#
_entry.id   AF-A0A9X3MRH2-F1
#
_cell.length_a   1.000
_cell.length_b   1.000
_cell.length_c   1.000
_cell.angle_alpha   90.00
_cell.angle_beta   90.00
_cell.angle_gamma   90.00
#
_symmetry.space_group_name_H-M   'P 1'
#
loop_
_entity.id
_entity.type
_entity.pdbx_description
1 polymer ?
#
loop_
_entity_poly.entity_id
_entity_poly.type
_entity_poly.pdbx_seq_one_letter_code
_entity_poly.pdbx_strand_id
1 'polypeptide(L)'
;MLVGATLGGASSARADVRFERQDISLPGRPGNVELGDLDGVHGKDIVVALPLRGGVGVLLNRGDGTFDAPQEYSGGGVCAGVAIDVALGDLTFDGKLDAYLACPPYVVRLTGDGKGALGNPQPFGVGLPAPWPDMIALVRHQNGSPAPLLALMHQTATGAQLCIDYDVTEPGLACNDTPSGAPLAVGDLNGTSAGVPPDEIVTSEGGDKLGIFGFSPPPLVLSESTRTFSGGVESAAIGDLDDDGDLDVLAAQYVSALGERVPSLNVFTWGATGLAVIPRPLPSIAGLDSVAIADVDGDGCNDVVGAGGFGRGIIHLADGAGWFDGGRDLPQLGYQSPATGTRVSLAVSDLSGDGLPELAVADVLNNTVMVFANRSTPAGGACFVAPTPTPTPTPTPTVVPVDQVVPVVTNTGAGVVPPAPAPTPVPVVPRTCDAPGTTAFTHGTSGADVLVGSARRDTLSGNAGDDCVFGLGDDDRLNGGSGKDVLVGGSGDDRMNGGIGDDKLNAGNGNDTLTPAAGKDIANGQGGNDQIYAVDRTKDTIDCGAGRDKVTADRVDVLKSCEFVKRR
;
A
#
# COMPACT_ATOMS: atom_id res chain seq x y z
N MET A 1 43.99 -37.04 1.24
CA MET A 1 44.87 -35.87 1.44
C MET A 1 44.92 -35.16 0.08
N LEU A 2 44.27 -34.03 -0.21
CA LEU A 2 43.67 -32.87 0.50
C LEU A 2 42.56 -32.34 -0.47
N VAL A 3 41.25 -32.38 -0.18
CA VAL A 3 40.32 -31.32 0.32
C VAL A 3 40.55 -29.85 -0.15
N GLY A 4 39.49 -29.26 -0.75
CA GLY A 4 39.05 -27.84 -0.63
C GLY A 4 39.55 -26.87 -1.73
N ALA A 5 38.75 -26.01 -2.37
CA ALA A 5 37.39 -25.55 -2.14
C ALA A 5 36.73 -25.10 -3.46
N THR A 6 35.49 -25.54 -3.68
CA THR A 6 34.54 -24.92 -4.62
C THR A 6 33.97 -23.66 -3.95
N LEU A 7 34.26 -22.49 -4.50
CA LEU A 7 33.52 -21.26 -4.21
C LEU A 7 32.12 -21.41 -4.81
N GLY A 8 31.20 -21.99 -4.03
CA GLY A 8 29.77 -21.87 -4.29
C GLY A 8 29.34 -20.45 -3.96
N GLY A 9 29.41 -19.56 -4.94
CA GLY A 9 28.55 -18.38 -4.93
C GLY A 9 27.13 -18.89 -5.15
N ALA A 10 26.24 -18.69 -4.17
CA ALA A 10 24.82 -18.77 -4.44
C ALA A 10 24.53 -17.77 -5.55
N SER A 11 24.20 -18.24 -6.75
CA SER A 11 23.51 -17.41 -7.71
C SER A 11 22.23 -16.95 -7.03
N SER A 12 22.09 -15.66 -6.73
CA SER A 12 20.78 -15.09 -6.42
C SER A 12 19.89 -15.44 -7.62
N ALA A 13 18.90 -16.30 -7.37
CA ALA A 13 17.93 -16.64 -8.40
C ALA A 13 17.17 -15.35 -8.71
N ARG A 14 17.40 -14.78 -9.89
CA ARG A 14 16.65 -13.63 -10.38
C ARG A 14 15.21 -14.12 -10.61
N ALA A 15 14.22 -13.39 -10.10
CA ALA A 15 12.82 -13.70 -10.33
C ALA A 15 12.55 -13.83 -11.85
N ASP A 16 11.94 -14.94 -12.26
CA ASP A 16 11.43 -15.10 -13.62
C ASP A 16 9.98 -14.66 -13.63
N VAL A 17 9.73 -13.42 -14.05
CA VAL A 17 8.38 -12.88 -14.13
C VAL A 17 7.72 -13.29 -15.43
N ARG A 18 6.65 -14.07 -15.29
CA ARG A 18 6.00 -14.73 -16.41
C ARG A 18 4.49 -14.62 -16.29
N PHE A 19 3.88 -14.05 -17.32
CA PHE A 19 2.43 -13.98 -17.48
C PHE A 19 1.96 -14.85 -18.64
N GLU A 20 0.84 -15.53 -18.46
CA GLU A 20 0.13 -16.25 -19.50
C GLU A 20 -1.22 -15.59 -19.78
N ARG A 21 -1.40 -15.08 -21.00
CA ARG A 21 -2.63 -14.36 -21.39
C ARG A 21 -3.76 -15.32 -21.75
N GLN A 22 -4.95 -15.04 -21.21
CA GLN A 22 -6.22 -15.61 -21.58
C GLN A 22 -7.22 -14.49 -21.92
N ASP A 23 -7.88 -14.60 -23.06
CA ASP A 23 -8.90 -13.62 -23.47
C ASP A 23 -10.30 -14.15 -23.19
N ILE A 24 -11.10 -13.36 -22.50
CA ILE A 24 -12.50 -13.67 -22.25
C ILE A 24 -13.38 -12.71 -23.04
N SER A 25 -14.15 -13.25 -23.98
CA SER A 25 -15.06 -12.45 -24.80
C SER A 25 -16.19 -11.84 -23.98
N LEU A 26 -16.39 -10.54 -24.15
CA LEU A 26 -17.47 -9.79 -23.55
C LEU A 26 -18.61 -9.56 -24.56
N PRO A 27 -19.84 -9.40 -24.06
CA PRO A 27 -21.01 -9.13 -24.90
C PRO A 27 -21.05 -7.69 -25.44
N GLY A 28 -20.14 -6.82 -25.00
CA GLY A 28 -20.04 -5.43 -25.44
C GLY A 28 -18.64 -4.88 -25.25
N ARG A 29 -18.43 -3.67 -25.79
CA ARG A 29 -17.19 -2.93 -25.64
C ARG A 29 -16.97 -2.59 -24.16
N PRO A 30 -15.85 -3.01 -23.54
CA PRO A 30 -15.59 -2.72 -22.14
C PRO A 30 -15.19 -1.25 -21.92
N GLY A 31 -15.44 -0.76 -20.71
CA GLY A 31 -14.89 0.47 -20.14
C GLY A 31 -13.82 0.16 -19.08
N ASN A 32 -14.03 0.62 -17.85
CA ASN A 32 -13.22 0.26 -16.68
C ASN A 32 -13.44 -1.21 -16.25
N VAL A 33 -12.42 -1.81 -15.64
CA VAL A 33 -12.46 -3.10 -14.95
C VAL A 33 -12.15 -2.91 -13.46
N GLU A 34 -12.96 -3.54 -12.61
CA GLU A 34 -12.80 -3.61 -11.14
C GLU A 34 -12.73 -5.07 -10.69
N LEU A 35 -12.12 -5.29 -9.53
CA LEU A 35 -12.02 -6.61 -8.89
C LEU A 35 -12.69 -6.57 -7.51
N GLY A 36 -13.59 -7.51 -7.25
CA GLY A 36 -14.34 -7.57 -5.98
C GLY A 36 -14.93 -8.95 -5.74
N ASP A 37 -15.01 -9.36 -4.47
CA ASP A 37 -15.60 -10.64 -4.08
C ASP A 37 -17.12 -10.49 -3.98
N LEU A 38 -17.85 -10.81 -5.05
CA LEU A 38 -19.31 -10.62 -5.12
C LEU A 38 -20.09 -11.81 -4.56
N ASP A 39 -19.49 -12.99 -4.49
CA ASP A 39 -20.14 -14.22 -4.06
C ASP A 39 -19.63 -14.78 -2.72
N GLY A 40 -18.61 -14.15 -2.14
CA GLY A 40 -17.99 -14.53 -0.88
C GLY A 40 -17.19 -15.82 -0.95
N VAL A 41 -16.92 -16.34 -2.16
CA VAL A 41 -16.20 -17.59 -2.38
C VAL A 41 -15.14 -17.42 -3.46
N HIS A 42 -14.08 -18.22 -3.39
CA HIS A 42 -13.08 -18.29 -4.44
C HIS A 42 -12.30 -16.99 -4.76
N GLY A 43 -12.40 -15.95 -3.93
CA GLY A 43 -11.57 -14.75 -4.02
C GLY A 43 -12.25 -13.62 -4.78
N LYS A 44 -11.49 -12.84 -5.56
CA LYS A 44 -12.06 -11.69 -6.30
C LYS A 44 -12.63 -12.13 -7.64
N ASP A 45 -13.77 -11.56 -7.99
CA ASP A 45 -14.42 -11.63 -9.30
C ASP A 45 -14.03 -10.44 -10.17
N ILE A 46 -14.25 -10.56 -11.48
CA ILE A 46 -14.04 -9.46 -12.42
C ILE A 46 -15.38 -8.78 -12.72
N VAL A 47 -15.43 -7.46 -12.55
CA VAL A 47 -16.57 -6.62 -12.93
C VAL A 47 -16.13 -5.59 -13.96
N VAL A 48 -16.85 -5.49 -15.06
CA VAL A 48 -16.45 -4.64 -16.19
C VAL A 48 -17.62 -3.75 -16.59
N ALA A 49 -17.38 -2.44 -16.71
CA ALA A 49 -18.37 -1.54 -17.27
C ALA A 49 -18.60 -1.86 -18.77
N LEU A 50 -19.86 -1.87 -19.20
CA LEU A 50 -20.26 -2.11 -20.60
C LEU A 50 -21.03 -0.91 -21.15
N PRO A 51 -20.35 0.19 -21.54
CA PRO A 51 -21.00 1.45 -21.92
C PRO A 51 -22.14 1.34 -22.93
N LEU A 52 -21.91 0.63 -24.03
CA LEU A 52 -22.90 0.48 -25.10
C LEU A 52 -24.08 -0.41 -24.68
N ARG A 53 -23.92 -1.23 -23.63
CA ARG A 53 -24.99 -2.04 -23.03
C ARG A 53 -25.70 -1.29 -21.90
N GLY A 54 -25.10 -0.23 -21.38
CA GLY A 54 -25.65 0.55 -20.27
C GLY A 54 -25.74 -0.25 -18.98
N GLY A 55 -24.68 -0.99 -18.66
CA GLY A 55 -24.65 -1.92 -17.55
C GLY A 55 -23.24 -2.40 -17.24
N VAL A 56 -23.15 -3.52 -16.52
CA VAL A 56 -21.89 -4.18 -16.17
C VAL A 56 -21.93 -5.65 -16.60
N GLY A 57 -20.76 -6.18 -16.93
CA GLY A 57 -20.51 -7.62 -17.05
C GLY A 57 -19.79 -8.12 -15.80
N VAL A 58 -20.27 -9.22 -15.22
CA VAL A 58 -19.65 -9.90 -14.08
C VAL A 58 -19.11 -11.25 -14.54
N LEU A 59 -17.86 -11.54 -14.22
CA LEU A 59 -17.24 -12.84 -14.45
C LEU A 59 -16.90 -13.42 -13.08
N LEU A 60 -17.68 -14.41 -12.64
CA LEU A 60 -17.45 -15.07 -11.36
C LEU A 60 -16.25 -16.00 -11.45
N ASN A 61 -15.38 -15.89 -10.45
CA ASN A 61 -14.15 -16.64 -10.34
C ASN A 61 -14.40 -18.04 -9.76
N ARG A 62 -13.66 -19.02 -10.25
CA ARG A 62 -13.67 -20.40 -9.72
C ARG A 62 -12.54 -20.67 -8.73
N GLY A 63 -11.69 -19.69 -8.47
CA GLY A 63 -10.60 -19.76 -7.49
C GLY A 63 -9.38 -20.50 -8.00
N ASP A 64 -9.28 -20.68 -9.30
CA ASP A 64 -8.13 -21.25 -10.01
C ASP A 64 -7.66 -20.33 -11.16
N GLY A 65 -8.11 -19.07 -11.15
CA GLY A 65 -7.89 -18.09 -12.20
C GLY A 65 -8.77 -18.31 -13.44
N THR A 66 -9.74 -19.24 -13.40
CA THR A 66 -10.75 -19.40 -14.46
C THR A 66 -12.10 -18.80 -14.07
N PHE A 67 -12.88 -18.42 -15.08
CA PHE A 67 -14.13 -17.68 -14.88
C PHE A 67 -15.35 -18.35 -15.51
N ASP A 68 -16.51 -18.14 -14.91
CA ASP A 68 -17.81 -18.41 -15.50
C ASP A 68 -18.07 -17.51 -16.72
N ALA A 69 -19.08 -17.90 -17.51
CA ALA A 69 -19.50 -17.07 -18.63
C ALA A 69 -19.98 -15.70 -18.11
N PRO A 70 -19.64 -14.59 -18.80
CA PRO A 70 -20.03 -13.26 -18.35
C PRO A 70 -21.54 -13.13 -18.16
N GLN A 71 -21.93 -12.65 -16.98
CA GLN A 71 -23.31 -12.32 -16.64
C GLN A 71 -23.52 -10.82 -16.81
N GLU A 72 -24.57 -10.41 -17.53
CA GLU A 72 -24.86 -8.99 -17.76
C GLU A 72 -25.94 -8.48 -16.80
N TYR A 73 -25.68 -7.31 -16.21
CA TYR A 73 -26.63 -6.60 -15.37
C TYR A 73 -26.84 -5.19 -15.91
N SER A 74 -28.11 -4.84 -16.15
CA SER A 74 -28.46 -3.53 -16.72
C SER A 74 -28.53 -2.47 -15.61
N GLY A 75 -27.91 -1.32 -15.87
CA GLY A 75 -28.12 -0.08 -15.10
C GLY A 75 -29.47 0.59 -15.38
N GLY A 76 -30.35 -0.05 -16.15
CA GLY A 76 -31.65 0.48 -16.54
C GLY A 76 -31.56 1.53 -17.66
N GLY A 77 -32.71 2.12 -18.00
CA GLY A 77 -32.83 3.03 -19.14
C GLY A 77 -31.99 4.31 -19.03
N VAL A 78 -31.64 4.73 -17.80
CA VAL A 78 -30.80 5.92 -17.57
C VAL A 78 -29.32 5.70 -17.93
N CYS A 79 -28.87 4.45 -17.91
CA CYS A 79 -27.50 4.06 -18.26
C CYS A 79 -27.34 3.69 -19.74
N ALA A 80 -28.43 3.61 -20.50
CA ALA A 80 -28.41 3.07 -21.86
C ALA A 80 -27.47 3.86 -22.79
N GLY A 81 -26.37 3.22 -23.21
CA GLY A 81 -25.37 3.80 -24.11
C GLY A 81 -24.43 4.83 -23.45
N VAL A 82 -24.48 4.98 -22.13
CA VAL A 82 -23.79 6.06 -21.39
C VAL A 82 -23.17 5.61 -20.06
N ALA A 83 -23.21 4.33 -19.69
CA ALA A 83 -22.45 3.86 -18.52
C ALA A 83 -20.96 4.02 -18.83
N ILE A 84 -20.20 4.75 -18.02
CA ILE A 84 -18.80 5.07 -18.37
C ILE A 84 -17.82 4.34 -17.45
N ASP A 85 -18.22 4.13 -16.20
CA ASP A 85 -17.34 3.65 -15.13
C ASP A 85 -18.12 2.83 -14.11
N VAL A 86 -17.43 1.98 -13.35
CA VAL A 86 -18.00 1.16 -12.28
C VAL A 86 -17.10 1.21 -11.04
N ALA A 87 -17.71 1.29 -9.87
CA ALA A 87 -17.03 1.07 -8.59
C ALA A 87 -17.77 -0.01 -7.79
N LEU A 88 -17.03 -0.77 -6.99
CA LEU A 88 -17.57 -1.80 -6.09
C LEU A 88 -17.44 -1.38 -4.64
N GLY A 89 -18.48 -1.62 -3.84
CA GLY A 89 -18.43 -1.35 -2.40
C GLY A 89 -19.70 -1.73 -1.66
N ASP A 90 -19.61 -1.93 -0.36
CA ASP A 90 -20.76 -2.15 0.51
C ASP A 90 -21.21 -0.83 1.15
N LEU A 91 -22.01 -0.05 0.43
CA LEU A 91 -22.59 1.19 1.00
C LEU A 91 -23.81 0.93 1.87
N THR A 92 -24.36 -0.28 1.83
CA THR A 92 -25.58 -0.61 2.56
C THR A 92 -25.31 -1.22 3.94
N PHE A 93 -24.06 -1.58 4.21
CA PHE A 93 -23.61 -2.28 5.43
C PHE A 93 -24.27 -3.62 5.62
N ASP A 94 -24.61 -4.29 4.51
CA ASP A 94 -25.21 -5.62 4.55
C ASP A 94 -24.17 -6.75 4.40
N GLY A 95 -22.90 -6.37 4.30
CA GLY A 95 -21.75 -7.27 4.19
C GLY A 95 -21.51 -7.75 2.76
N LYS A 96 -22.14 -7.13 1.75
CA LYS A 96 -22.08 -7.57 0.35
C LYS A 96 -21.65 -6.42 -0.53
N LEU A 97 -20.86 -6.73 -1.54
CA LEU A 97 -20.45 -5.75 -2.53
C LEU A 97 -21.62 -5.43 -3.48
N ASP A 98 -21.95 -4.14 -3.55
CA ASP A 98 -22.82 -3.55 -4.55
C ASP A 98 -21.98 -2.98 -5.71
N ALA A 99 -22.60 -2.79 -6.88
CA ALA A 99 -21.97 -2.10 -8.01
C ALA A 99 -22.59 -0.71 -8.24
N TYR A 100 -21.74 0.29 -8.47
CA TYR A 100 -22.12 1.68 -8.69
C TYR A 100 -21.66 2.13 -10.06
N LEU A 101 -22.63 2.41 -10.94
CA LEU A 101 -22.35 2.77 -12.32
C LEU A 101 -22.46 4.28 -12.48
N ALA A 102 -21.41 4.91 -13.01
CA ALA A 102 -21.46 6.30 -13.46
C ALA A 102 -22.26 6.37 -14.77
N CYS A 103 -23.49 6.90 -14.69
CA CYS A 103 -24.45 6.99 -15.80
C CYS A 103 -25.04 8.39 -15.90
N PRO A 104 -24.30 9.34 -16.47
CA PRO A 104 -24.62 10.76 -16.39
C PRO A 104 -26.06 11.14 -16.80
N PRO A 105 -26.77 11.99 -16.03
CA PRO A 105 -26.40 12.69 -14.80
C PRO A 105 -26.75 11.91 -13.51
N TYR A 106 -26.79 10.59 -13.59
CA TYR A 106 -27.11 9.70 -12.48
C TYR A 106 -25.87 8.90 -12.10
N VAL A 107 -25.92 8.38 -10.88
CA VAL A 107 -25.22 7.13 -10.59
C VAL A 107 -26.30 6.10 -10.30
N VAL A 108 -26.05 4.86 -10.71
CA VAL A 108 -26.99 3.75 -10.53
C VAL A 108 -26.35 2.70 -9.65
N ARG A 109 -27.03 2.37 -8.55
CA ARG A 109 -26.66 1.22 -7.73
C ARG A 109 -27.32 -0.04 -8.27
N LEU A 110 -26.56 -1.13 -8.32
CA LEU A 110 -27.04 -2.50 -8.45
C LEU A 110 -26.68 -3.25 -7.16
N THR A 111 -27.68 -3.63 -6.37
CA THR A 111 -27.45 -4.28 -5.07
C THR A 111 -26.95 -5.70 -5.23
N GLY A 112 -25.82 -6.06 -4.62
CA GLY A 112 -25.29 -7.41 -4.61
C GLY A 112 -26.08 -8.33 -3.68
N ASP A 113 -26.26 -9.57 -4.09
CA ASP A 113 -26.92 -10.58 -3.25
C ASP A 113 -25.94 -11.37 -2.36
N GLY A 114 -24.63 -11.17 -2.55
CA GLY A 114 -23.55 -11.89 -1.87
C GLY A 114 -23.36 -13.31 -2.40
N LYS A 115 -23.84 -13.58 -3.61
CA LYS A 115 -23.72 -14.86 -4.33
C LYS A 115 -23.36 -14.63 -5.80
N GLY A 116 -22.79 -13.46 -6.10
CA GLY A 116 -22.34 -13.11 -7.43
C GLY A 116 -23.39 -12.43 -8.30
N ALA A 117 -24.64 -12.29 -7.84
CA ALA A 117 -25.69 -11.65 -8.61
C ALA A 117 -25.97 -10.22 -8.16
N LEU A 118 -26.21 -9.35 -9.15
CA LEU A 118 -26.59 -7.96 -8.93
C LEU A 118 -28.10 -7.76 -9.17
N GLY A 119 -28.69 -6.91 -8.35
CA GLY A 119 -30.12 -6.64 -8.29
C GLY A 119 -30.62 -5.62 -9.31
N ASN A 120 -31.86 -5.17 -9.10
CA ASN A 120 -32.49 -4.18 -9.97
C ASN A 120 -31.80 -2.80 -9.87
N PRO A 121 -31.75 -2.03 -10.98
CA PRO A 121 -31.16 -0.71 -11.01
C PRO A 121 -31.91 0.27 -10.13
N GLN A 122 -31.14 0.96 -9.27
CA GLN A 122 -31.62 2.00 -8.37
C GLN A 122 -30.90 3.31 -8.72
N PRO A 123 -31.50 4.14 -9.60
CA PRO A 123 -30.89 5.39 -9.99
C PRO A 123 -31.05 6.44 -8.91
N PHE A 124 -29.99 7.21 -8.68
CA PHE A 124 -30.01 8.37 -7.81
C PHE A 124 -29.44 9.58 -8.56
N GLY A 125 -30.15 10.70 -8.44
CA GLY A 125 -29.83 11.93 -9.17
C GLY A 125 -28.78 12.71 -8.42
N VAL A 126 -27.59 12.87 -9.01
CA VAL A 126 -26.48 13.58 -8.37
C VAL A 126 -26.57 15.10 -8.50
N GLY A 127 -27.74 15.67 -8.83
CA GLY A 127 -27.96 17.13 -8.82
C GLY A 127 -27.06 18.01 -9.71
N LEU A 128 -26.12 17.43 -10.48
CA LEU A 128 -25.14 18.17 -11.27
C LEU A 128 -25.78 18.71 -12.56
N PRO A 129 -25.61 20.02 -12.87
CA PRO A 129 -25.92 20.51 -14.21
C PRO A 129 -24.97 19.82 -15.21
N ALA A 130 -25.46 19.45 -16.40
CA ALA A 130 -24.59 18.93 -17.45
C ALA A 130 -23.43 19.91 -17.75
N PRO A 131 -22.20 19.45 -18.09
CA PRO A 131 -21.80 18.07 -18.43
C PRO A 131 -21.30 17.14 -17.29
N TRP A 132 -21.17 15.89 -17.70
CA TRP A 132 -21.28 14.59 -17.02
C TRP A 132 -20.17 14.21 -16.01
N PRO A 133 -20.47 13.33 -15.02
CA PRO A 133 -19.42 12.60 -14.29
C PRO A 133 -18.83 11.49 -15.14
N ASP A 134 -17.51 11.55 -15.36
CA ASP A 134 -16.80 10.52 -16.14
C ASP A 134 -16.17 9.44 -15.26
N MET A 135 -16.00 9.69 -13.95
CA MET A 135 -15.40 8.77 -13.00
C MET A 135 -16.10 8.81 -11.64
N ILE A 136 -16.09 7.67 -10.97
CA ILE A 136 -16.67 7.45 -9.66
C ILE A 136 -15.62 6.84 -8.73
N ALA A 137 -15.55 7.33 -7.50
CA ALA A 137 -14.81 6.68 -6.44
C ALA A 137 -15.62 6.66 -5.15
N LEU A 138 -15.46 5.59 -4.37
CA LEU A 138 -16.12 5.39 -3.09
C LEU A 138 -15.11 5.67 -1.98
N VAL A 139 -15.39 6.64 -1.09
CA VAL A 139 -14.51 7.10 0.00
C VAL A 139 -15.28 7.14 1.31
N ARG A 140 -14.67 7.11 2.50
CA ARG A 140 -15.45 7.14 3.77
C ARG A 140 -15.94 8.56 4.16
N HIS A 141 -17.01 8.63 4.96
CA HIS A 141 -17.46 9.83 5.65
C HIS A 141 -16.57 10.25 6.84
N GLN A 142 -16.38 11.57 7.01
CA GLN A 142 -15.38 12.21 7.92
C GLN A 142 -15.54 11.95 9.43
N ASN A 143 -16.67 11.42 9.88
CA ASN A 143 -16.99 11.23 11.31
C ASN A 143 -16.80 9.78 11.78
N GLY A 144 -16.14 8.95 10.97
CA GLY A 144 -16.04 7.51 11.21
C GLY A 144 -17.35 6.75 10.94
N SER A 145 -18.36 7.40 10.35
CA SER A 145 -19.54 6.70 9.85
C SER A 145 -19.10 5.72 8.78
N PRO A 146 -19.61 4.48 8.81
CA PRO A 146 -19.24 3.49 7.83
C PRO A 146 -19.78 3.85 6.43
N ALA A 147 -20.80 4.73 6.33
CA ALA A 147 -21.37 5.27 5.08
C ALA A 147 -20.28 5.88 4.19
N PRO A 148 -19.97 5.33 3.01
CA PRO A 148 -19.04 5.98 2.13
C PRO A 148 -19.75 7.06 1.31
N LEU A 149 -18.97 8.10 1.03
CA LEU A 149 -19.28 9.21 0.17
C LEU A 149 -19.03 8.79 -1.27
N LEU A 150 -19.84 9.37 -2.14
CA LEU A 150 -19.66 9.25 -3.56
C LEU A 150 -18.84 10.44 -4.06
N ALA A 151 -17.61 10.19 -4.49
CA ALA A 151 -16.79 11.19 -5.16
C ALA A 151 -17.03 11.13 -6.68
N LEU A 152 -17.29 12.30 -7.26
CA LEU A 152 -17.66 12.49 -8.66
C LEU A 152 -16.81 13.59 -9.26
N MET A 153 -16.39 13.41 -10.51
CA MET A 153 -15.94 14.54 -11.31
C MET A 153 -17.14 15.26 -11.93
N HIS A 154 -17.11 16.58 -11.99
CA HIS A 154 -18.06 17.41 -12.70
C HIS A 154 -17.33 18.33 -13.68
N GLN A 155 -17.61 18.22 -14.98
CA GLN A 155 -17.05 19.15 -15.97
C GLN A 155 -17.82 20.47 -15.95
N THR A 156 -17.16 21.59 -15.63
CA THR A 156 -17.72 22.94 -15.72
C THR A 156 -17.22 23.68 -16.96
N ALA A 157 -17.83 24.84 -17.26
CA ALA A 157 -17.35 25.74 -18.33
C ALA A 157 -15.90 26.26 -18.09
N THR A 158 -15.38 26.16 -16.87
CA THR A 158 -14.06 26.67 -16.45
C THR A 158 -13.05 25.59 -16.09
N GLY A 159 -13.42 24.30 -16.21
CA GLY A 159 -12.58 23.15 -15.85
C GLY A 159 -13.36 22.05 -15.13
N ALA A 160 -12.72 20.93 -14.83
CA ALA A 160 -13.31 19.89 -14.00
C ALA A 160 -13.36 20.32 -12.51
N GLN A 161 -14.32 19.78 -11.75
CA GLN A 161 -14.48 19.96 -10.31
C GLN A 161 -14.70 18.59 -9.65
N LEU A 162 -14.04 18.36 -8.52
CA LEU A 162 -14.35 17.24 -7.64
C LEU A 162 -15.56 17.59 -6.75
N CYS A 163 -16.62 16.78 -6.85
CA CYS A 163 -17.82 16.87 -6.05
C CYS A 163 -17.97 15.63 -5.19
N ILE A 164 -18.45 15.81 -3.95
CA ILE A 164 -18.63 14.72 -3.00
C ILE A 164 -20.06 14.78 -2.49
N ASP A 165 -20.77 13.66 -2.61
CA ASP A 165 -22.10 13.48 -2.03
C ASP A 165 -21.97 12.79 -0.67
N TYR A 166 -22.43 13.48 0.39
CA TYR A 166 -22.31 13.03 1.78
C TYR A 166 -23.48 12.16 2.25
N ASP A 167 -24.56 12.11 1.47
CA ASP A 167 -25.70 11.27 1.77
C ASP A 167 -26.37 10.82 0.46
N VAL A 168 -26.07 9.58 0.03
CA VAL A 168 -26.71 8.97 -1.16
C VAL A 168 -28.24 8.84 -1.03
N THR A 169 -28.82 9.06 0.17
CA THR A 169 -30.26 9.03 0.44
C THR A 169 -30.91 10.41 0.53
N GLU A 170 -30.15 11.48 0.77
CA GLU A 170 -30.62 12.87 0.76
C GLU A 170 -29.71 13.76 -0.12
N PRO A 171 -30.18 14.23 -1.29
CA PRO A 171 -29.32 14.92 -2.25
C PRO A 171 -28.75 16.23 -1.69
N GLY A 172 -27.44 16.25 -1.45
CA GLY A 172 -26.70 17.42 -0.97
C GLY A 172 -25.21 17.33 -1.32
N LEU A 173 -24.83 17.67 -2.56
CA LEU A 173 -23.43 17.67 -2.96
C LEU A 173 -22.69 18.88 -2.41
N ALA A 174 -21.51 18.62 -1.85
CA ALA A 174 -20.49 19.65 -1.67
C ALA A 174 -19.44 19.51 -2.77
N CYS A 175 -19.35 20.50 -3.66
CA CYS A 175 -18.32 20.58 -4.69
C CYS A 175 -17.19 21.50 -4.23
N ASN A 176 -15.95 21.16 -4.61
CA ASN A 176 -14.84 22.08 -4.50
C ASN A 176 -14.81 23.01 -5.72
N ASP A 177 -14.72 24.32 -5.48
CA ASP A 177 -14.61 25.33 -6.54
C ASP A 177 -13.22 25.37 -7.22
N THR A 178 -12.26 24.58 -6.73
CA THR A 178 -10.90 24.50 -7.30
C THR A 178 -10.89 23.60 -8.55
N PRO A 179 -10.35 24.06 -9.71
CA PRO A 179 -10.25 23.24 -10.92
C PRO A 179 -9.46 21.94 -10.66
N SER A 180 -10.17 20.83 -10.55
CA SER A 180 -9.64 19.50 -10.23
C SER A 180 -10.22 18.47 -11.19
N GLY A 181 -9.39 17.60 -11.73
CA GLY A 181 -9.78 16.44 -12.53
C GLY A 181 -10.43 15.35 -11.69
N ALA A 182 -10.66 14.21 -12.32
CA ALA A 182 -11.29 13.06 -11.70
C ALA A 182 -10.43 12.46 -10.59
N PRO A 183 -11.04 11.83 -9.55
CA PRO A 183 -10.34 10.89 -8.68
C PRO A 183 -9.56 9.90 -9.54
N LEU A 184 -8.28 9.72 -9.26
CA LEU A 184 -7.40 8.78 -9.96
C LEU A 184 -7.11 7.56 -9.09
N ALA A 185 -7.03 7.75 -7.77
CA ALA A 185 -6.92 6.69 -6.78
C ALA A 185 -7.49 7.16 -5.44
N VAL A 186 -7.86 6.20 -4.61
CA VAL A 186 -8.41 6.42 -3.26
C VAL A 186 -7.69 5.48 -2.30
N GLY A 187 -7.19 6.03 -1.20
CA GLY A 187 -6.41 5.29 -0.19
C GLY A 187 -6.42 6.00 1.16
N ASP A 188 -5.89 5.33 2.17
CA ASP A 188 -5.62 5.89 3.50
C ASP A 188 -4.13 6.22 3.58
N LEU A 189 -3.73 7.28 2.89
CA LEU A 189 -2.33 7.70 2.75
C LEU A 189 -1.74 8.16 4.08
N ASN A 190 -2.54 8.77 4.94
CA ASN A 190 -2.05 9.24 6.25
C ASN A 190 -2.06 8.15 7.34
N GLY A 191 -2.52 6.94 7.02
CA GLY A 191 -2.52 5.79 7.93
C GLY A 191 -3.49 5.94 9.10
N THR A 192 -4.69 6.47 8.86
CA THR A 192 -5.74 6.41 9.88
C THR A 192 -5.97 4.95 10.29
N SER A 193 -5.54 4.56 11.49
CA SER A 193 -5.78 3.26 12.18
C SER A 193 -6.42 2.11 11.37
N ALA A 194 -5.75 0.95 11.28
CA ALA A 194 -6.29 -0.27 10.65
C ALA A 194 -7.79 -0.51 10.92
N GLY A 195 -8.58 -0.65 9.85
CA GLY A 195 -10.05 -0.72 9.90
C GLY A 195 -10.77 0.63 9.69
N VAL A 196 -10.01 1.71 9.47
CA VAL A 196 -10.49 2.94 8.85
C VAL A 196 -10.29 2.82 7.32
N PRO A 197 -11.37 2.82 6.51
CA PRO A 197 -11.38 2.90 5.07
C PRO A 197 -10.83 4.23 4.58
N PRO A 198 -10.38 4.25 3.31
CA PRO A 198 -9.75 5.39 2.66
C PRO A 198 -10.46 6.72 2.86
N ASP A 199 -9.67 7.73 3.23
CA ASP A 199 -10.12 9.11 3.39
C ASP A 199 -9.20 10.11 2.62
N GLU A 200 -8.32 9.62 1.75
CA GLU A 200 -7.66 10.44 0.73
C GLU A 200 -8.11 10.12 -0.70
N ILE A 201 -8.27 11.19 -1.47
CA ILE A 201 -8.44 11.15 -2.91
C ILE A 201 -7.19 11.73 -3.58
N VAL A 202 -6.55 10.94 -4.43
CA VAL A 202 -5.54 11.38 -5.37
C VAL A 202 -6.24 11.81 -6.66
N THR A 203 -5.97 13.01 -7.17
CA THR A 203 -6.57 13.54 -8.41
C THR A 203 -5.59 14.45 -9.16
N SER A 204 -5.88 14.75 -10.43
CA SER A 204 -5.16 15.79 -11.16
C SER A 204 -5.72 17.20 -10.87
N GLU A 205 -4.91 18.25 -10.82
CA GLU A 205 -5.36 19.65 -10.73
C GLU A 205 -4.97 20.36 -12.03
N GLY A 206 -5.94 20.59 -12.92
CA GLY A 206 -5.72 21.38 -14.14
C GLY A 206 -4.64 20.84 -15.10
N GLY A 207 -4.64 19.53 -15.34
CA GLY A 207 -3.76 18.86 -16.31
C GLY A 207 -2.32 18.65 -15.82
N ASP A 208 -1.71 19.62 -15.14
CA ASP A 208 -0.28 19.58 -14.86
C ASP A 208 0.07 19.42 -13.38
N LYS A 209 -0.85 19.01 -12.51
CA LYS A 209 -0.57 18.82 -11.08
C LYS A 209 -1.24 17.58 -10.52
N LEU A 210 -0.63 16.95 -9.52
CA LEU A 210 -1.25 15.95 -8.65
C LEU A 210 -1.68 16.64 -7.34
N GLY A 211 -2.92 16.43 -6.94
CA GLY A 211 -3.49 16.90 -5.69
C GLY A 211 -3.94 15.72 -4.83
N ILE A 212 -3.74 15.84 -3.51
CA ILE A 212 -4.28 14.94 -2.50
C ILE A 212 -5.28 15.72 -1.67
N PHE A 213 -6.48 15.17 -1.56
CA PHE A 213 -7.56 15.72 -0.75
C PHE A 213 -7.75 14.81 0.46
N GLY A 214 -7.46 15.33 1.65
CA GLY A 214 -7.78 14.67 2.92
C GLY A 214 -9.03 15.27 3.56
N PHE A 215 -9.77 14.47 4.32
CA PHE A 215 -11.01 14.88 4.97
C PHE A 215 -10.78 15.46 6.38
N SER A 216 -10.24 16.68 6.50
CA SER A 216 -10.36 17.47 7.75
C SER A 216 -11.70 18.25 7.75
N PRO A 217 -12.27 18.66 8.91
CA PRO A 217 -13.66 19.16 8.99
C PRO A 217 -13.90 20.30 7.98
N PRO A 218 -15.12 20.41 7.42
CA PRO A 218 -15.38 21.20 6.23
C PRO A 218 -14.90 22.65 6.37
N PRO A 219 -14.29 23.22 5.31
CA PRO A 219 -14.24 22.70 3.93
C PRO A 219 -13.12 21.68 3.66
N LEU A 220 -13.21 20.93 2.54
CA LEU A 220 -12.12 20.15 1.95
C LEU A 220 -10.82 20.97 1.97
N VAL A 221 -9.83 20.52 2.73
CA VAL A 221 -8.54 21.22 2.81
C VAL A 221 -7.58 20.54 1.84
N LEU A 222 -7.07 21.32 0.88
CA LEU A 222 -5.93 20.91 0.05
C LEU A 222 -4.76 20.59 0.97
N SER A 223 -4.25 19.36 0.92
CA SER A 223 -2.90 19.10 1.42
C SER A 223 -1.93 19.90 0.53
N GLU A 224 -1.09 20.75 1.12
CA GLU A 224 -0.19 21.71 0.43
C GLU A 224 0.91 21.06 -0.44
N SER A 225 0.78 19.78 -0.79
CA SER A 225 1.77 18.99 -1.53
C SER A 225 1.44 18.88 -3.02
N THR A 226 1.06 19.98 -3.69
CA THR A 226 0.88 19.96 -5.15
C THR A 226 2.23 19.74 -5.85
N ARG A 227 2.30 18.72 -6.71
CA ARG A 227 3.48 18.41 -7.52
C ARG A 227 3.14 18.60 -8.98
N THR A 228 3.94 19.35 -9.73
CA THR A 228 3.69 19.64 -11.14
C THR A 228 4.24 18.55 -12.06
N PHE A 229 3.44 18.10 -13.01
CA PHE A 229 3.75 17.14 -14.06
C PHE A 229 3.64 17.85 -15.40
N SER A 230 4.69 17.79 -16.20
CA SER A 230 4.65 18.39 -17.54
C SER A 230 3.82 17.49 -18.48
N GLY A 231 2.55 17.82 -18.71
CA GLY A 231 1.76 17.24 -19.80
C GLY A 231 0.60 16.33 -19.42
N GLY A 232 0.14 16.30 -18.16
CA GLY A 232 -0.93 15.39 -17.74
C GLY A 232 -0.52 14.40 -16.66
N VAL A 233 -1.38 14.19 -15.65
CA VAL A 233 -1.44 12.90 -14.93
C VAL A 233 -2.56 12.09 -15.57
N GLU A 234 -2.24 10.90 -16.07
CA GLU A 234 -3.18 10.03 -16.78
C GLU A 234 -3.83 9.00 -15.85
N SER A 235 -3.05 8.44 -14.92
CA SER A 235 -3.50 7.42 -13.97
C SER A 235 -2.65 7.49 -12.70
N ALA A 236 -3.21 7.05 -11.58
CA ALA A 236 -2.49 6.89 -10.33
C ALA A 236 -2.88 5.57 -9.66
N ALA A 237 -2.00 5.08 -8.80
CA ALA A 237 -2.25 3.94 -7.92
C ALA A 237 -1.67 4.25 -6.53
N ILE A 238 -2.23 3.58 -5.52
CA ILE A 238 -1.80 3.72 -4.13
C ILE A 238 -1.36 2.34 -3.63
N GLY A 239 -0.24 2.30 -2.92
CA GLY A 239 0.38 1.08 -2.38
C GLY A 239 1.71 1.43 -1.73
N ASP A 240 2.14 0.62 -0.77
CA ASP A 240 3.41 0.79 -0.06
C ASP A 240 4.57 0.37 -0.98
N LEU A 241 5.31 1.33 -1.56
CA LEU A 241 6.32 1.09 -2.60
C LEU A 241 7.75 1.05 -2.05
N ASP A 242 7.96 1.47 -0.81
CA ASP A 242 9.24 1.38 -0.10
C ASP A 242 9.20 0.53 1.18
N ASP A 243 8.14 -0.28 1.32
CA ASP A 243 7.88 -1.24 2.40
C ASP A 243 8.03 -0.62 3.81
N ASP A 244 7.69 0.67 3.94
CA ASP A 244 7.74 1.40 5.21
C ASP A 244 6.43 1.31 6.02
N GLY A 245 5.38 0.77 5.39
CA GLY A 245 4.05 0.57 5.95
C GLY A 245 3.09 1.74 5.71
N ASP A 246 3.57 2.89 5.24
CA ASP A 246 2.73 3.97 4.77
C ASP A 246 2.36 3.74 3.29
N LEU A 247 1.17 4.19 2.88
CA LEU A 247 0.76 4.04 1.48
C LEU A 247 1.36 5.17 0.63
N ASP A 248 2.03 4.78 -0.45
CA ASP A 248 2.63 5.70 -1.41
C ASP A 248 1.73 5.97 -2.61
N VAL A 249 2.11 6.97 -3.40
CA VAL A 249 1.41 7.30 -4.65
C VAL A 249 2.31 7.07 -5.84
N LEU A 250 1.87 6.20 -6.75
CA LEU A 250 2.39 6.10 -8.11
C LEU A 250 1.54 6.96 -9.03
N ALA A 251 2.16 7.83 -9.82
CA ALA A 251 1.47 8.62 -10.85
C ALA A 251 2.12 8.46 -12.23
N ALA A 252 1.30 8.10 -13.21
CA ALA A 252 1.67 8.02 -14.61
C ALA A 252 1.42 9.34 -15.34
N GLN A 253 2.46 9.87 -15.98
CA GLN A 253 2.33 11.02 -16.87
C GLN A 253 1.85 10.61 -18.25
N TYR A 254 1.03 11.46 -18.86
CA TYR A 254 0.66 11.28 -20.26
C TYR A 254 1.86 11.53 -21.18
N VAL A 255 2.20 10.53 -22.00
CA VAL A 255 3.28 10.62 -22.99
C VAL A 255 2.73 10.27 -24.38
N SER A 256 2.74 11.25 -25.28
CA SER A 256 2.22 11.10 -26.66
C SER A 256 3.25 10.63 -27.69
N ALA A 257 4.54 10.54 -27.32
CA ALA A 257 5.63 10.24 -28.25
C ALA A 257 5.97 8.74 -28.29
N LEU A 258 5.72 8.07 -29.42
CA LEU A 258 5.94 6.62 -29.65
C LEU A 258 7.43 6.18 -29.76
N GLY A 259 8.35 6.85 -29.06
CA GLY A 259 9.80 6.60 -29.07
C GLY A 259 10.33 5.81 -27.86
N GLU A 260 11.65 5.87 -27.60
CA GLU A 260 12.35 5.24 -26.48
C GLU A 260 11.66 5.43 -25.11
N ARG A 261 12.03 4.61 -24.13
CA ARG A 261 11.49 4.74 -22.77
C ARG A 261 11.79 6.12 -22.21
N VAL A 262 10.75 6.82 -21.75
CA VAL A 262 10.88 8.15 -21.14
C VAL A 262 10.57 8.08 -19.65
N PRO A 263 11.28 8.83 -18.80
CA PRO A 263 10.95 8.92 -17.38
C PRO A 263 9.57 9.58 -17.22
N SER A 264 8.54 8.79 -16.93
CA SER A 264 7.16 9.32 -16.89
C SER A 264 6.25 8.65 -15.85
N LEU A 265 6.75 7.61 -15.17
CA LEU A 265 6.17 7.12 -13.92
C LEU A 265 6.85 7.83 -12.76
N ASN A 266 6.08 8.33 -11.80
CA ASN A 266 6.61 9.09 -10.67
C ASN A 266 6.10 8.46 -9.38
N VAL A 267 7.02 8.14 -8.49
CA VAL A 267 6.71 7.59 -7.17
C VAL A 267 6.87 8.70 -6.13
N PHE A 268 5.84 8.86 -5.32
CA PHE A 268 5.80 9.80 -4.21
C PHE A 268 5.61 9.01 -2.93
N THR A 269 6.65 8.96 -2.11
CA THR A 269 6.54 8.27 -0.85
C THR A 269 5.85 9.15 0.16
N TRP A 270 4.97 8.56 0.96
CA TRP A 270 4.31 9.30 2.03
C TRP A 270 5.22 9.36 3.24
N GLY A 271 5.54 10.56 3.72
CA GLY A 271 6.39 10.73 4.89
C GLY A 271 5.76 11.64 5.94
N ALA A 272 6.47 11.84 7.06
CA ALA A 272 6.00 12.62 8.21
C ALA A 272 5.56 14.08 7.91
N THR A 273 5.86 14.62 6.73
CA THR A 273 5.44 15.96 6.29
C THR A 273 4.59 15.94 5.02
N GLY A 274 4.02 14.78 4.65
CA GLY A 274 3.31 14.54 3.39
C GLY A 274 4.20 13.95 2.30
N LEU A 275 3.79 14.12 1.03
CA LEU A 275 4.47 13.51 -0.13
C LEU A 275 5.94 13.95 -0.28
N ALA A 276 6.85 13.04 -0.02
CA ALA A 276 8.25 13.11 -0.43
C ALA A 276 8.40 12.65 -1.90
N VAL A 277 9.49 13.07 -2.55
CA VAL A 277 9.79 12.70 -3.94
C VAL A 277 10.96 11.73 -3.95
N ILE A 278 10.78 10.56 -4.55
CA ILE A 278 11.92 9.72 -4.94
C ILE A 278 12.59 10.37 -6.17
N PRO A 279 13.90 10.67 -6.12
CA PRO A 279 14.53 11.61 -7.05
C PRO A 279 14.68 11.14 -8.51
N ARG A 280 14.01 10.09 -8.98
CA ARG A 280 14.10 9.60 -10.38
C ARG A 280 12.79 8.99 -10.88
N PRO A 281 12.09 9.64 -11.83
CA PRO A 281 10.96 9.00 -12.49
C PRO A 281 11.38 7.73 -13.22
N LEU A 282 10.54 6.69 -13.15
CA LEU A 282 10.81 5.40 -13.75
C LEU A 282 10.60 5.47 -15.27
N PRO A 283 11.49 4.80 -16.05
CA PRO A 283 11.40 4.81 -17.49
C PRO A 283 10.21 3.96 -17.95
N SER A 284 9.21 4.61 -18.52
CA SER A 284 8.02 3.95 -19.06
C SER A 284 7.91 4.14 -20.58
N ILE A 285 6.80 3.69 -21.12
CA ILE A 285 6.46 3.68 -22.54
C ILE A 285 5.40 4.75 -22.84
N ALA A 286 5.30 5.15 -24.10
CA ALA A 286 4.25 6.07 -24.54
C ALA A 286 2.84 5.50 -24.28
N GLY A 287 1.90 6.38 -23.92
CA GLY A 287 0.47 6.10 -23.78
C GLY A 287 0.11 5.03 -22.76
N LEU A 288 0.71 5.09 -21.57
CA LEU A 288 0.24 4.34 -20.42
C LEU A 288 -1.08 4.95 -19.93
N ASP A 289 -2.17 4.16 -19.96
CA ASP A 289 -3.51 4.65 -19.61
C ASP A 289 -3.90 4.25 -18.18
N SER A 290 -3.28 3.20 -17.63
CA SER A 290 -3.61 2.67 -16.32
C SER A 290 -2.38 2.06 -15.65
N VAL A 291 -2.21 2.34 -14.36
CA VAL A 291 -1.16 1.77 -13.50
C VAL A 291 -1.76 1.07 -12.29
N ALA A 292 -1.01 0.11 -11.76
CA ALA A 292 -1.34 -0.61 -10.55
C ALA A 292 -0.05 -0.94 -9.77
N ILE A 293 -0.22 -1.23 -8.48
CA ILE A 293 0.84 -1.62 -7.57
C ILE A 293 0.48 -3.00 -7.03
N ALA A 294 1.41 -3.96 -7.11
CA ALA A 294 1.26 -5.31 -6.56
C ALA A 294 2.60 -6.05 -6.56
N ASP A 295 2.84 -6.95 -5.61
CA ASP A 295 3.98 -7.88 -5.60
C ASP A 295 3.84 -8.93 -6.72
N VAL A 296 4.34 -8.65 -7.94
CA VAL A 296 4.11 -9.52 -9.10
C VAL A 296 5.05 -10.70 -9.17
N ASP A 297 6.15 -10.68 -8.42
CA ASP A 297 7.14 -11.75 -8.43
C ASP A 297 7.22 -12.54 -7.12
N GLY A 298 6.37 -12.21 -6.15
CA GLY A 298 6.15 -12.96 -4.91
C GLY A 298 7.31 -12.84 -3.94
N ASP A 299 8.11 -11.78 -4.02
CA ASP A 299 9.25 -11.52 -3.13
C ASP A 299 8.86 -10.72 -1.86
N GLY A 300 7.59 -10.30 -1.80
CA GLY A 300 6.99 -9.58 -0.68
C GLY A 300 6.96 -8.07 -0.86
N CYS A 301 7.50 -7.55 -1.96
CA CYS A 301 7.73 -6.12 -2.15
C CYS A 301 6.88 -5.63 -3.32
N ASN A 302 6.21 -4.49 -3.15
CA ASN A 302 5.23 -4.07 -4.14
C ASN A 302 5.88 -3.54 -5.42
N ASP A 303 5.53 -4.15 -6.54
CA ASP A 303 6.01 -3.77 -7.86
C ASP A 303 5.08 -2.80 -8.56
N VAL A 304 5.59 -2.18 -9.63
CA VAL A 304 4.79 -1.30 -10.49
C VAL A 304 4.42 -2.01 -11.77
N VAL A 305 3.12 -2.06 -12.06
CA VAL A 305 2.57 -2.56 -13.32
C VAL A 305 1.84 -1.44 -14.05
N GLY A 306 1.92 -1.41 -15.36
CA GLY A 306 1.10 -0.50 -16.15
C GLY A 306 0.70 -1.07 -17.50
N ALA A 307 -0.45 -0.62 -18.00
CA ALA A 307 -0.99 -0.98 -19.30
C ALA A 307 -1.30 0.29 -20.11
N GLY A 308 -1.05 0.23 -21.42
CA GLY A 308 -1.21 1.36 -22.31
C GLY A 308 -1.91 1.02 -23.62
N GLY A 309 -2.68 1.99 -24.14
CA GLY A 309 -3.56 1.89 -25.29
C GLY A 309 -2.86 1.78 -26.65
N PHE A 310 -1.53 1.86 -26.67
CA PHE A 310 -0.70 1.48 -27.81
C PHE A 310 -0.30 0.00 -27.77
N GLY A 311 -0.93 -0.80 -26.90
CA GLY A 311 -0.72 -2.25 -26.77
C GLY A 311 0.60 -2.65 -26.16
N ARG A 312 1.13 -1.77 -25.33
CA ARG A 312 2.35 -1.97 -24.59
C ARG A 312 2.04 -1.82 -23.10
N GLY A 313 2.77 -2.56 -22.28
CA GLY A 313 2.67 -2.48 -20.83
C GLY A 313 4.04 -2.56 -20.23
N ILE A 314 4.11 -2.31 -18.95
CA ILE A 314 5.36 -2.17 -18.21
C ILE A 314 5.27 -2.88 -16.88
N ILE A 315 6.38 -3.49 -16.47
CA ILE A 315 6.61 -3.98 -15.11
C ILE A 315 7.93 -3.40 -14.63
N HIS A 316 7.96 -2.83 -13.43
CA HIS A 316 9.17 -2.52 -12.69
C HIS A 316 9.18 -3.32 -11.39
N LEU A 317 10.29 -4.01 -11.11
CA LEU A 317 10.46 -4.65 -9.81
C LEU A 317 11.00 -3.69 -8.78
N ALA A 318 10.46 -3.74 -7.57
CA ALA A 318 10.91 -2.94 -6.44
C ALA A 318 11.91 -3.69 -5.54
N ASP A 319 12.78 -2.94 -4.87
CA ASP A 319 13.69 -3.47 -3.84
C ASP A 319 13.20 -3.25 -2.40
N GLY A 320 11.95 -2.83 -2.22
CA GLY A 320 11.39 -2.54 -0.89
C GLY A 320 12.11 -1.43 -0.13
N ALA A 321 12.86 -0.58 -0.85
CA ALA A 321 13.48 0.63 -0.31
C ALA A 321 13.26 1.84 -1.23
N GLY A 322 12.22 1.76 -2.06
CA GLY A 322 11.84 2.78 -3.03
C GLY A 322 12.72 2.81 -4.29
N TRP A 323 13.58 1.80 -4.52
CA TRP A 323 14.28 1.65 -5.80
C TRP A 323 13.62 0.60 -6.68
N PHE A 324 13.79 0.82 -7.98
CA PHE A 324 13.19 -0.02 -9.01
C PHE A 324 14.21 -0.41 -10.08
N ASP A 325 13.96 -1.53 -10.74
CA ASP A 325 14.72 -1.94 -11.91
C ASP A 325 14.47 -1.01 -13.13
N GLY A 326 15.21 -1.25 -14.23
CA GLY A 326 15.07 -0.48 -15.47
C GLY A 326 13.73 -0.69 -16.20
N GLY A 327 12.86 -1.53 -15.68
CA GLY A 327 11.59 -1.93 -16.24
C GLY A 327 11.72 -2.90 -17.42
N ARG A 328 10.66 -3.66 -17.65
CA ARG A 328 10.50 -4.60 -18.78
C ARG A 328 9.10 -4.51 -19.36
N ASP A 329 8.97 -4.87 -20.62
CA ASP A 329 7.66 -4.81 -21.29
C ASP A 329 6.78 -5.98 -20.81
N LEU A 330 5.51 -5.69 -20.47
CA LEU A 330 4.52 -6.74 -20.22
C LEU A 330 4.29 -7.51 -21.52
N PRO A 331 4.64 -8.81 -21.58
CA PRO A 331 4.48 -9.57 -22.81
C PRO A 331 2.99 -9.72 -23.14
N GLN A 332 2.66 -9.62 -24.42
CA GLN A 332 1.36 -10.03 -24.98
C GLN A 332 0.14 -9.14 -24.69
N LEU A 333 0.27 -7.85 -24.36
CA LEU A 333 -0.89 -6.93 -24.43
C LEU A 333 -1.49 -6.83 -25.84
N GLY A 334 -0.69 -7.07 -26.89
CA GLY A 334 -1.22 -7.56 -28.16
C GLY A 334 -1.76 -6.52 -29.12
N TYR A 335 -1.23 -5.29 -29.15
CA TYR A 335 -1.56 -4.34 -30.22
C TYR A 335 -0.32 -3.69 -30.78
N GLN A 336 -0.07 -3.90 -32.08
CA GLN A 336 0.95 -3.17 -32.83
C GLN A 336 0.33 -2.09 -33.72
N SER A 337 -0.87 -1.59 -33.38
CA SER A 337 -1.46 -0.46 -34.10
C SER A 337 -1.31 0.83 -33.28
N PRO A 338 -0.20 1.56 -33.44
CA PRO A 338 -0.02 2.88 -32.83
C PRO A 338 -1.04 3.94 -33.31
N ALA A 339 -1.94 3.60 -34.24
CA ALA A 339 -2.86 4.54 -34.88
C ALA A 339 -4.20 4.72 -34.16
N THR A 340 -4.59 3.82 -33.26
CA THR A 340 -5.96 3.80 -32.68
C THR A 340 -6.06 4.21 -31.22
N GLY A 341 -4.93 4.34 -30.49
CA GLY A 341 -4.84 4.94 -29.15
C GLY A 341 -6.02 4.62 -28.24
N THR A 342 -6.29 3.34 -27.99
CA THR A 342 -7.50 2.92 -27.26
C THR A 342 -7.20 2.83 -25.79
N ARG A 343 -7.86 3.68 -24.98
CA ARG A 343 -7.79 3.62 -23.51
C ARG A 343 -7.98 2.20 -23.02
N VAL A 344 -7.08 1.74 -22.14
CA VAL A 344 -7.20 0.49 -21.39
C VAL A 344 -7.39 0.78 -19.90
N SER A 345 -8.05 -0.14 -19.20
CA SER A 345 -8.13 -0.17 -17.74
C SER A 345 -7.50 -1.47 -17.28
N LEU A 346 -6.72 -1.39 -16.19
CA LEU A 346 -5.99 -2.50 -15.57
C LEU A 346 -6.43 -2.59 -14.10
N ALA A 347 -6.67 -3.81 -13.65
CA ALA A 347 -6.82 -4.14 -12.23
C ALA A 347 -5.95 -5.35 -11.88
N VAL A 348 -5.50 -5.43 -10.62
CA VAL A 348 -4.58 -6.47 -10.15
C VAL A 348 -5.09 -7.10 -8.86
N SER A 349 -5.06 -8.42 -8.77
CA SER A 349 -5.37 -9.18 -7.55
C SER A 349 -4.98 -10.65 -7.70
N ASP A 350 -4.86 -11.37 -6.60
CA ASP A 350 -4.71 -12.84 -6.62
C ASP A 350 -6.08 -13.49 -6.91
N LEU A 351 -6.33 -13.74 -8.19
CA LEU A 351 -7.54 -14.37 -8.72
C LEU A 351 -7.42 -15.90 -8.65
N SER A 352 -6.22 -16.46 -8.60
CA SER A 352 -6.04 -17.92 -8.53
C SER A 352 -5.87 -18.46 -7.11
N GLY A 353 -5.69 -17.58 -6.12
CA GLY A 353 -5.44 -17.93 -4.72
C GLY A 353 -4.06 -18.56 -4.49
N ASP A 354 -3.12 -18.38 -5.42
CA ASP A 354 -1.78 -18.97 -5.36
C ASP A 354 -0.74 -18.03 -4.72
N GLY A 355 -1.16 -16.83 -4.32
CA GLY A 355 -0.33 -15.80 -3.71
C GLY A 355 0.38 -14.90 -4.73
N LEU A 356 0.19 -15.11 -6.03
CA LEU A 356 0.73 -14.23 -7.07
C LEU A 356 -0.41 -13.47 -7.76
N PRO A 357 -0.33 -12.13 -7.86
CA PRO A 357 -1.39 -11.34 -8.43
C PRO A 357 -1.46 -11.52 -9.95
N GLU A 358 -2.67 -11.78 -10.44
CA GLU A 358 -3.04 -11.70 -11.85
C GLU A 358 -3.41 -10.28 -12.27
N LEU A 359 -3.34 -10.03 -13.59
CA LEU A 359 -3.74 -8.76 -14.20
C LEU A 359 -5.01 -8.96 -15.02
N ALA A 360 -6.03 -8.16 -14.79
CA ALA A 360 -7.21 -8.05 -15.65
C ALA A 360 -7.14 -6.75 -16.44
N VAL A 361 -7.15 -6.84 -17.79
CA VAL A 361 -7.05 -5.67 -18.68
C VAL A 361 -8.24 -5.62 -19.62
N ALA A 362 -9.00 -4.52 -19.56
CA ALA A 362 -10.12 -4.27 -20.44
C ALA A 362 -9.67 -3.95 -21.88
N ASP A 363 -10.02 -4.84 -22.82
CA ASP A 363 -9.73 -4.72 -24.25
C ASP A 363 -10.92 -4.13 -25.01
N VAL A 364 -10.80 -2.84 -25.28
CA VAL A 364 -11.81 -2.06 -25.98
C VAL A 364 -11.95 -2.42 -27.46
N LEU A 365 -10.89 -2.92 -28.11
CA LEU A 365 -10.90 -3.21 -29.55
C LEU A 365 -11.49 -4.57 -29.87
N ASN A 366 -11.20 -5.57 -29.04
CA ASN A 366 -11.66 -6.94 -29.26
C ASN A 366 -12.92 -7.29 -28.45
N ASN A 367 -13.43 -6.35 -27.64
CA ASN A 367 -14.50 -6.59 -26.68
C ASN A 367 -14.15 -7.77 -25.77
N THR A 368 -12.98 -7.73 -25.13
CA THR A 368 -12.54 -8.80 -24.21
C THR A 368 -12.07 -8.22 -22.89
N VAL A 369 -11.98 -9.08 -21.87
CA VAL A 369 -11.02 -8.88 -20.78
C VAL A 369 -9.85 -9.83 -21.03
N MET A 370 -8.64 -9.29 -21.07
CA MET A 370 -7.42 -10.07 -21.05
C MET A 370 -7.06 -10.36 -19.60
N VAL A 371 -7.07 -11.62 -19.20
CA VAL A 371 -6.56 -12.07 -17.90
C VAL A 371 -5.14 -12.58 -18.11
N PHE A 372 -4.18 -11.97 -17.45
CA PHE A 372 -2.79 -12.41 -17.43
C PHE A 372 -2.57 -13.22 -16.16
N ALA A 373 -2.61 -14.54 -16.32
CA ALA A 373 -2.34 -15.47 -15.25
C ALA A 373 -0.87 -15.37 -14.85
N ASN A 374 -0.59 -15.14 -13.57
CA ASN A 374 0.76 -15.02 -13.08
C ASN A 374 1.32 -16.43 -12.88
N ARG A 375 2.44 -16.71 -13.55
CA ARG A 375 3.17 -17.98 -13.51
C ARG A 375 4.62 -17.74 -13.14
N SER A 376 4.88 -16.60 -12.51
CA SER A 376 6.19 -16.25 -11.99
C SER A 376 6.59 -17.25 -10.91
N THR A 377 7.90 -17.45 -10.75
CA THR A 377 8.40 -18.22 -9.63
C THR A 377 8.73 -17.28 -8.49
N PRO A 378 8.11 -17.43 -7.31
CA PRO A 378 8.41 -16.61 -6.14
C PRO A 378 9.92 -16.58 -5.91
N ALA A 379 10.52 -15.41 -5.93
CA ALA A 379 11.91 -15.28 -5.55
C ALA A 379 11.99 -15.49 -4.03
N GLY A 380 12.39 -16.68 -3.60
CA GLY A 380 12.66 -16.92 -2.18
C GLY A 380 13.84 -16.06 -1.72
N GLY A 381 13.59 -14.87 -1.18
CA GLY A 381 14.63 -13.93 -0.74
C GLY A 381 14.11 -12.52 -0.55
N ALA A 382 14.95 -11.65 0.03
CA ALA A 382 14.68 -10.21 0.15
C ALA A 382 14.36 -9.60 -1.23
N CYS A 383 13.58 -8.52 -1.21
CA CYS A 383 13.24 -7.68 -2.35
C CYS A 383 14.40 -7.50 -3.35
N PHE A 384 14.09 -7.26 -4.62
CA PHE A 384 15.06 -7.04 -5.71
C PHE A 384 16.44 -6.54 -5.23
N VAL A 385 17.44 -7.43 -5.19
CA VAL A 385 18.80 -6.98 -4.89
C VAL A 385 19.37 -6.36 -6.16
N ALA A 386 19.45 -5.03 -6.19
CA ALA A 386 20.11 -4.30 -7.26
C ALA A 386 21.49 -4.92 -7.55
N PRO A 387 21.89 -5.12 -8.82
CA PRO A 387 23.22 -5.62 -9.11
C PRO A 387 24.23 -4.67 -8.47
N THR A 388 25.04 -5.18 -7.53
CA THR A 388 26.14 -4.41 -6.94
C THR A 388 26.89 -3.71 -8.07
N PRO A 389 27.06 -2.38 -8.02
CA PRO A 389 27.76 -1.67 -9.06
C PRO A 389 29.10 -2.37 -9.25
N THR A 390 29.35 -2.86 -10.46
CA THR A 390 30.66 -3.44 -10.77
C THR A 390 31.67 -2.38 -10.40
N PRO A 391 32.62 -2.65 -9.48
CA PRO A 391 33.58 -1.64 -9.09
C PRO A 391 34.27 -1.20 -10.37
N THR A 392 34.05 0.07 -10.75
CA THR A 392 34.81 0.69 -11.82
C THR A 392 36.27 0.43 -11.51
N PRO A 393 37.03 -0.24 -12.40
CA PRO A 393 38.41 -0.56 -12.09
C PRO A 393 39.12 0.73 -11.73
N THR A 394 39.59 0.82 -10.49
CA THR A 394 40.41 1.94 -10.05
C THR A 394 41.60 1.99 -11.01
N PRO A 395 41.81 3.10 -11.74
CA PRO A 395 42.94 3.18 -12.64
C PRO A 395 44.21 2.97 -11.81
N THR A 396 44.98 1.94 -12.19
CA THR A 396 46.29 1.69 -11.60
C THR A 396 47.11 2.97 -11.72
N PRO A 397 47.68 3.52 -10.63
CA PRO A 397 48.47 4.74 -10.73
C PRO A 397 49.71 4.46 -11.56
N THR A 398 49.73 4.98 -12.79
CA THR A 398 50.92 5.01 -13.62
C THR A 398 51.94 5.94 -12.96
N VAL A 399 53.02 5.37 -12.44
CA VAL A 399 54.19 6.13 -11.98
C VAL A 399 54.82 6.77 -13.20
N VAL A 400 54.66 8.09 -13.34
CA VAL A 400 55.40 8.89 -14.33
C VAL A 400 56.63 9.50 -13.64
N PRO A 401 57.85 9.31 -14.17
CA PRO A 401 59.05 9.94 -13.62
C PRO A 401 59.01 11.46 -13.83
N VAL A 402 59.43 12.20 -12.81
CA VAL A 402 59.56 13.65 -12.81
C VAL A 402 60.77 14.05 -13.65
N ASP A 403 60.57 14.73 -14.77
CA ASP A 403 61.42 15.85 -15.15
C ASP A 403 60.82 16.76 -16.23
N GLN A 404 61.23 18.03 -16.19
CA GLN A 404 61.02 19.14 -17.14
C GLN A 404 59.84 20.10 -16.88
N VAL A 405 60.21 21.20 -16.21
CA VAL A 405 59.50 22.47 -16.06
C VAL A 405 59.79 23.39 -17.26
N VAL A 406 58.77 24.01 -17.89
CA VAL A 406 58.80 25.39 -18.45
C VAL A 406 57.36 25.98 -18.40
N PRO A 407 57.16 27.31 -18.15
CA PRO A 407 55.96 27.85 -17.49
C PRO A 407 55.11 28.88 -18.30
N VAL A 408 54.06 29.41 -17.62
CA VAL A 408 53.25 30.65 -17.82
C VAL A 408 52.20 30.59 -18.97
N VAL A 409 50.94 31.09 -18.89
CA VAL A 409 50.32 32.23 -18.16
C VAL A 409 48.81 32.01 -17.87
N THR A 410 48.37 32.71 -16.84
CA THR A 410 47.12 32.83 -16.06
C THR A 410 45.84 33.35 -16.75
N ASN A 411 44.67 32.98 -16.21
CA ASN A 411 43.70 33.87 -15.51
C ASN A 411 42.52 33.04 -14.95
N THR A 412 42.36 32.89 -13.63
CA THR A 412 41.58 33.72 -12.67
C THR A 412 40.05 33.68 -12.84
N GLY A 413 39.40 33.07 -11.85
CA GLY A 413 37.95 33.05 -11.63
C GLY A 413 37.62 32.25 -10.36
N ALA A 414 37.82 32.88 -9.21
CA ALA A 414 37.67 32.30 -7.88
C ALA A 414 36.20 32.18 -7.44
N GLY A 415 35.93 31.16 -6.61
CA GLY A 415 34.71 30.98 -5.84
C GLY A 415 34.77 29.72 -4.98
N VAL A 416 35.64 29.71 -3.97
CA VAL A 416 35.70 28.63 -2.98
C VAL A 416 34.58 28.85 -1.96
N VAL A 417 33.59 27.96 -1.95
CA VAL A 417 32.61 27.84 -0.86
C VAL A 417 33.24 26.99 0.25
N PRO A 418 33.26 27.44 1.52
CA PRO A 418 33.82 26.64 2.62
C PRO A 418 32.95 25.42 2.93
N PRO A 419 33.53 24.31 3.45
CA PRO A 419 32.78 23.11 3.78
C PRO A 419 31.74 23.41 4.88
N ALA A 420 30.53 22.90 4.68
CA ALA A 420 29.42 23.02 5.62
C ALA A 420 29.78 22.38 6.98
N PRO A 421 29.34 22.95 8.12
CA PRO A 421 29.56 22.36 9.43
C PRO A 421 28.82 21.03 9.56
N ALA A 422 29.45 20.07 10.24
CA ALA A 422 28.86 18.77 10.54
C ALA A 422 27.50 18.93 11.24
N PRO A 423 26.47 18.13 10.89
CA PRO A 423 25.16 18.23 11.50
C PRO A 423 25.27 17.96 13.00
N THR A 424 24.77 18.89 13.82
CA THR A 424 24.51 18.64 15.23
C THR A 424 23.42 17.57 15.35
N PRO A 425 23.54 16.58 16.23
CA PRO A 425 22.51 15.56 16.42
C PRO A 425 21.19 16.24 16.81
N VAL A 426 20.13 15.94 16.05
CA VAL A 426 18.78 16.41 16.31
C VAL A 426 18.28 15.75 17.61
N PRO A 427 17.64 16.48 18.53
CA PRO A 427 17.03 15.87 19.71
C PRO A 427 15.91 14.93 19.26
N VAL A 428 16.03 13.65 19.61
CA VAL A 428 14.96 12.65 19.43
C VAL A 428 13.79 13.09 20.32
N VAL A 429 12.65 13.42 19.70
CA VAL A 429 11.40 13.64 20.43
C VAL A 429 10.94 12.28 20.95
N PRO A 430 10.65 12.11 22.26
CA PRO A 430 10.18 10.84 22.79
C PRO A 430 8.85 10.46 22.13
N ARG A 431 8.82 9.37 21.36
CA ARG A 431 7.56 8.78 20.88
C ARG A 431 6.94 8.02 22.06
N THR A 432 5.67 8.27 22.35
CA THR A 432 4.95 7.58 23.43
C THR A 432 4.46 6.22 22.95
N CYS A 433 4.44 5.21 23.82
CA CYS A 433 3.99 3.84 23.52
C CYS A 433 2.49 3.68 23.18
N ASP A 434 1.78 4.79 22.97
CA ASP A 434 0.36 4.83 22.61
C ASP A 434 0.11 4.75 21.08
N ALA A 435 1.19 4.64 20.29
CA ALA A 435 1.16 4.42 18.85
C ALA A 435 2.35 3.52 18.43
N PRO A 436 2.20 2.17 18.42
CA PRO A 436 3.20 1.31 17.81
C PRO A 436 3.33 1.65 16.32
N GLY A 437 4.43 2.31 15.94
CA GLY A 437 4.84 2.44 14.53
C GLY A 437 5.63 1.22 14.07
N THR A 438 5.68 0.95 12.78
CA THR A 438 6.37 -0.20 12.14
C THR A 438 7.88 -0.01 12.06
N THR A 439 8.57 -0.12 13.19
CA THR A 439 10.04 -0.15 13.21
C THR A 439 10.54 -1.59 13.33
N ALA A 440 11.01 -2.16 12.21
CA ALA A 440 11.56 -3.51 12.12
C ALA A 440 13.01 -3.63 12.63
N PHE A 441 13.31 -3.06 13.80
CA PHE A 441 14.56 -3.35 14.49
C PHE A 441 14.34 -4.51 15.46
N THR A 442 15.03 -5.64 15.25
CA THR A 442 15.10 -6.72 16.26
C THR A 442 15.97 -6.32 17.47
N HIS A 443 16.75 -5.24 17.33
CA HIS A 443 17.64 -4.70 18.36
C HIS A 443 17.56 -3.16 18.36
N GLY A 444 17.10 -2.58 19.46
CA GLY A 444 17.09 -1.15 19.73
C GLY A 444 18.49 -0.58 19.96
N THR A 445 18.54 0.71 20.24
CA THR A 445 19.75 1.51 20.37
C THR A 445 20.08 1.76 21.84
N SER A 446 20.59 2.94 22.17
CA SER A 446 20.79 3.38 23.56
C SER A 446 19.83 4.53 23.95
N GLY A 447 18.84 4.82 23.09
CA GLY A 447 17.80 5.82 23.29
C GLY A 447 16.43 5.16 23.26
N ALA A 448 15.36 5.94 23.47
CA ALA A 448 14.00 5.43 23.41
C ALA A 448 13.63 4.97 21.99
N ASP A 449 13.33 3.68 21.85
CA ASP A 449 13.02 3.02 20.59
C ASP A 449 11.60 2.44 20.58
N VAL A 450 11.03 2.29 19.40
CA VAL A 450 9.85 1.45 19.16
C VAL A 450 10.35 0.24 18.39
N LEU A 451 9.92 -0.97 18.75
CA LEU A 451 10.28 -2.22 18.10
C LEU A 451 8.99 -3.00 17.84
N VAL A 452 8.70 -3.37 16.60
CA VAL A 452 7.51 -4.15 16.25
C VAL A 452 7.91 -5.42 15.52
N GLY A 453 7.44 -6.56 16.05
CA GLY A 453 7.57 -7.89 15.48
C GLY A 453 6.54 -8.13 14.36
N SER A 454 6.25 -9.38 14.10
CA SER A 454 5.46 -9.86 12.97
C SER A 454 4.41 -10.87 13.43
N ALA A 455 3.67 -11.46 12.50
CA ALA A 455 2.77 -12.57 12.83
C ALA A 455 3.50 -13.92 13.01
N ARG A 456 4.84 -13.92 13.15
CA ARG A 456 5.71 -15.09 13.28
C ARG A 456 6.59 -14.92 14.52
N ARG A 457 7.13 -16.04 15.02
CA ARG A 457 8.09 -16.02 16.14
C ARG A 457 9.27 -15.06 15.92
N ASP A 458 9.37 -14.09 16.81
CA ASP A 458 10.37 -13.03 16.80
C ASP A 458 11.29 -13.05 18.03
N THR A 459 12.36 -12.25 17.96
CA THR A 459 13.25 -11.96 19.08
C THR A 459 13.63 -10.49 19.04
N LEU A 460 13.12 -9.72 19.99
CA LEU A 460 13.22 -8.26 20.05
C LEU A 460 13.94 -7.82 21.33
N SER A 461 14.86 -6.87 21.23
CA SER A 461 15.63 -6.35 22.38
C SER A 461 15.76 -4.83 22.33
N GLY A 462 15.11 -4.09 23.23
CA GLY A 462 15.16 -2.61 23.32
C GLY A 462 16.55 -2.06 23.65
N ASN A 463 17.33 -2.82 24.42
CA ASN A 463 18.68 -2.47 24.90
C ASN A 463 18.68 -1.40 25.98
N ALA A 464 18.97 -0.14 25.68
CA ALA A 464 18.94 0.92 26.68
C ALA A 464 18.10 2.07 26.15
N GLY A 465 17.29 2.68 26.99
CA GLY A 465 16.25 3.58 26.51
C GLY A 465 14.95 3.31 27.22
N ASP A 466 13.99 4.22 27.11
CA ASP A 466 12.61 3.94 27.52
C ASP A 466 11.89 3.43 26.26
N ASP A 467 11.84 2.10 26.09
CA ASP A 467 11.50 1.46 24.82
C ASP A 467 10.06 0.94 24.77
N CYS A 468 9.48 0.85 23.58
CA CYS A 468 8.19 0.21 23.34
C CYS A 468 8.37 -1.00 22.41
N VAL A 469 8.18 -2.22 22.91
CA VAL A 469 8.46 -3.48 22.20
C VAL A 469 7.17 -4.29 22.01
N PHE A 470 6.80 -4.62 20.77
CA PHE A 470 5.56 -5.31 20.41
C PHE A 470 5.87 -6.60 19.64
N GLY A 471 5.44 -7.77 20.13
CA GLY A 471 5.67 -9.07 19.48
C GLY A 471 4.70 -9.38 18.34
N LEU A 472 3.41 -9.05 18.54
CA LEU A 472 2.28 -9.30 17.65
C LEU A 472 1.78 -10.76 17.65
N GLY A 473 2.29 -11.65 16.80
CA GLY A 473 1.73 -13.00 16.66
C GLY A 473 2.78 -14.11 16.66
N ASP A 474 2.37 -15.31 17.10
CA ASP A 474 3.23 -16.48 17.35
C ASP A 474 4.12 -16.32 18.60
N ASP A 475 4.93 -17.32 18.95
CA ASP A 475 5.63 -17.38 20.24
C ASP A 475 6.91 -16.51 20.26
N ASP A 476 6.89 -15.36 20.94
CA ASP A 476 7.97 -14.37 20.87
C ASP A 476 8.96 -14.38 22.04
N ARG A 477 10.09 -13.68 21.84
CA ARG A 477 11.05 -13.32 22.90
C ARG A 477 11.26 -11.81 22.94
N LEU A 478 10.75 -11.16 23.98
CA LEU A 478 10.82 -9.71 24.16
C LEU A 478 11.71 -9.36 25.35
N ASN A 479 12.62 -8.41 25.16
CA ASN A 479 13.51 -7.88 26.21
C ASN A 479 13.52 -6.35 26.15
N GLY A 480 13.11 -5.66 27.22
CA GLY A 480 13.14 -4.20 27.31
C GLY A 480 14.58 -3.73 27.41
N GLY A 481 15.27 -4.15 28.47
CA GLY A 481 16.68 -3.89 28.66
C GLY A 481 16.90 -2.96 29.84
N SER A 482 17.31 -1.71 29.63
CA SER A 482 17.45 -0.74 30.72
C SER A 482 16.78 0.58 30.40
N GLY A 483 15.89 1.02 31.29
CA GLY A 483 15.06 2.21 31.16
C GLY A 483 13.63 1.84 31.52
N LYS A 484 12.65 2.67 31.16
CA LYS A 484 11.24 2.42 31.45
C LYS A 484 10.54 1.90 30.22
N ASP A 485 10.44 0.58 30.14
CA ASP A 485 10.03 -0.09 28.91
C ASP A 485 8.56 -0.48 28.94
N VAL A 486 7.95 -0.58 27.76
CA VAL A 486 6.61 -1.13 27.54
C VAL A 486 6.72 -2.32 26.59
N LEU A 487 6.44 -3.52 27.08
CA LEU A 487 6.47 -4.75 26.29
C LEU A 487 5.05 -5.28 26.10
N VAL A 488 4.69 -5.64 24.87
CA VAL A 488 3.42 -6.25 24.49
C VAL A 488 3.68 -7.52 23.70
N GLY A 489 3.32 -8.69 24.24
CA GLY A 489 3.51 -9.99 23.59
C GLY A 489 2.61 -10.15 22.36
N GLY A 490 1.31 -10.28 22.59
CA GLY A 490 0.31 -10.36 21.53
C GLY A 490 -0.42 -11.70 21.57
N SER A 491 -0.37 -12.49 20.51
CA SER A 491 -0.92 -13.85 20.51
C SER A 491 0.19 -14.89 20.36
N GLY A 492 0.27 -15.89 21.23
CA GLY A 492 1.35 -16.88 21.21
C GLY A 492 1.85 -17.16 22.62
N ASP A 493 2.67 -18.19 22.82
CA ASP A 493 3.30 -18.48 24.11
C ASP A 493 4.62 -17.66 24.26
N ASP A 494 4.50 -16.44 24.78
CA ASP A 494 5.56 -15.43 24.78
C ASP A 494 6.52 -15.52 25.96
N ARG A 495 7.75 -15.02 25.76
CA ARG A 495 8.75 -14.84 26.82
C ARG A 495 9.16 -13.39 26.91
N MET A 496 8.81 -12.74 28.02
CA MET A 496 9.02 -11.31 28.21
C MET A 496 9.91 -11.02 29.41
N ASN A 497 10.90 -10.15 29.23
CA ASN A 497 11.79 -9.66 30.28
C ASN A 497 11.80 -8.12 30.27
N GLY A 498 11.36 -7.47 31.35
CA GLY A 498 11.36 -5.99 31.45
C GLY A 498 12.78 -5.47 31.48
N GLY A 499 13.54 -5.89 32.50
CA GLY A 499 14.96 -5.61 32.60
C GLY A 499 15.25 -4.72 33.81
N ILE A 500 15.93 -3.59 33.61
CA ILE A 500 16.25 -2.63 34.67
C ILE A 500 15.45 -1.36 34.44
N GLY A 501 14.52 -1.06 35.35
CA GLY A 501 13.75 0.18 35.38
C GLY A 501 12.29 -0.11 35.68
N ASP A 502 11.46 0.93 35.68
CA ASP A 502 10.03 0.76 36.03
C ASP A 502 9.25 0.40 34.75
N ASP A 503 9.00 -0.89 34.54
CA ASP A 503 8.53 -1.43 33.25
C ASP A 503 7.03 -1.76 33.25
N LYS A 504 6.45 -1.87 32.05
CA LYS A 504 5.09 -2.36 31.82
C LYS A 504 5.10 -3.54 30.87
N LEU A 505 4.66 -4.70 31.34
CA LEU A 505 4.57 -5.93 30.55
C LEU A 505 3.10 -6.31 30.37
N ASN A 506 2.73 -6.60 29.13
CA ASN A 506 1.41 -7.07 28.74
C ASN A 506 1.51 -8.29 27.82
N ALA A 507 1.19 -9.47 28.34
CA ALA A 507 1.48 -10.72 27.65
C ALA A 507 0.55 -10.98 26.46
N GLY A 508 -0.77 -10.88 26.67
CA GLY A 508 -1.75 -11.06 25.61
C GLY A 508 -2.44 -12.42 25.71
N ASN A 509 -2.68 -13.10 24.59
CA ASN A 509 -3.29 -14.41 24.58
C ASN A 509 -2.24 -15.50 24.41
N GLY A 510 -2.17 -16.47 25.31
CA GLY A 510 -1.22 -17.59 25.23
C GLY A 510 -0.73 -17.99 26.62
N ASN A 511 0.09 -19.03 26.74
CA ASN A 511 0.68 -19.42 28.02
C ASN A 511 2.04 -18.75 28.18
N ASP A 512 2.05 -17.58 28.79
CA ASP A 512 3.19 -16.68 28.73
C ASP A 512 4.15 -16.85 29.90
N THR A 513 5.39 -16.41 29.71
CA THR A 513 6.41 -16.34 30.77
C THR A 513 6.93 -14.92 30.93
N LEU A 514 6.61 -14.29 32.06
CA LEU A 514 6.99 -12.90 32.33
C LEU A 514 8.02 -12.82 33.46
N THR A 515 9.06 -12.02 33.23
CA THR A 515 10.04 -11.60 34.24
C THR A 515 10.10 -10.08 34.22
N PRO A 516 9.34 -9.37 35.08
CA PRO A 516 9.41 -7.90 35.14
C PRO A 516 10.83 -7.41 35.45
N ALA A 517 11.54 -8.17 36.30
CA ALA A 517 12.91 -7.96 36.73
C ALA A 517 13.05 -6.80 37.71
N ALA A 518 13.97 -5.86 37.52
CA ALA A 518 14.41 -4.94 38.56
C ALA A 518 13.78 -3.54 38.41
N GLY A 519 12.86 -3.18 39.30
CA GLY A 519 12.22 -1.86 39.28
C GLY A 519 10.79 -1.94 39.79
N LYS A 520 10.00 -0.87 39.75
CA LYS A 520 8.59 -0.95 40.19
C LYS A 520 7.71 -1.20 38.98
N ASP A 521 7.37 -2.46 38.76
CA ASP A 521 6.82 -2.88 37.49
C ASP A 521 5.31 -3.09 37.54
N ILE A 522 4.70 -3.08 36.35
CA ILE A 522 3.32 -3.49 36.12
C ILE A 522 3.33 -4.65 35.13
N ALA A 523 2.87 -5.83 35.55
CA ALA A 523 2.81 -7.01 34.70
C ALA A 523 1.39 -7.56 34.60
N ASN A 524 0.91 -7.76 33.37
CA ASN A 524 -0.41 -8.32 33.10
C ASN A 524 -0.28 -9.58 32.22
N GLY A 525 -0.75 -10.73 32.72
CA GLY A 525 -0.76 -12.00 31.97
C GLY A 525 -1.88 -12.08 30.92
N GLN A 526 -2.97 -11.34 31.13
CA GLN A 526 -4.16 -11.37 30.25
C GLN A 526 -4.83 -12.73 30.13
N GLY A 527 -4.59 -13.53 29.09
CA GLY A 527 -5.37 -14.74 28.84
C GLY A 527 -4.49 -15.95 28.57
N GLY A 528 -4.67 -17.03 29.34
CA GLY A 528 -3.93 -18.28 29.17
C GLY A 528 -3.51 -18.89 30.50
N ASN A 529 -2.46 -19.72 30.54
CA ASN A 529 -1.93 -20.22 31.82
C ASN A 529 -0.51 -19.73 32.02
N ASP A 530 -0.36 -18.62 32.72
CA ASP A 530 0.87 -17.83 32.71
C ASP A 530 1.82 -18.19 33.86
N GLN A 531 3.10 -17.90 33.63
CA GLN A 531 4.16 -18.04 34.62
C GLN A 531 4.88 -16.71 34.83
N ILE A 532 4.72 -16.11 36.01
CA ILE A 532 5.30 -14.81 36.34
C ILE A 532 6.35 -14.97 37.45
N TYR A 533 7.54 -14.41 37.25
CA TYR A 533 8.66 -14.44 38.20
C TYR A 533 9.12 -13.01 38.54
N ALA A 534 8.60 -12.46 39.63
CA ALA A 534 8.88 -11.11 40.13
C ALA A 534 9.62 -11.20 41.48
N VAL A 535 10.93 -11.43 41.44
CA VAL A 535 11.74 -11.70 42.65
C VAL A 535 12.99 -10.85 42.67
N ASP A 536 12.82 -9.56 42.91
CA ASP A 536 13.86 -8.54 42.82
C ASP A 536 13.92 -7.62 44.07
N ARG A 537 12.96 -7.75 45.00
CA ARG A 537 12.73 -6.98 46.24
C ARG A 537 12.22 -5.55 46.06
N THR A 538 11.78 -5.15 44.89
CA THR A 538 11.07 -3.88 44.70
C THR A 538 9.56 -4.13 44.89
N LYS A 539 8.70 -3.20 44.48
CA LYS A 539 7.26 -3.35 44.65
C LYS A 539 6.59 -3.33 43.29
N ASP A 540 6.07 -4.48 42.89
CA ASP A 540 5.38 -4.66 41.63
C ASP A 540 3.86 -4.71 41.80
N THR A 541 3.16 -4.45 40.69
CA THR A 541 1.72 -4.68 40.56
C THR A 541 1.48 -5.71 39.45
N ILE A 542 0.97 -6.88 39.83
CA ILE A 542 0.83 -8.01 38.92
C ILE A 542 -0.65 -8.42 38.86
N ASP A 543 -1.22 -8.42 37.66
CA ASP A 543 -2.52 -9.03 37.36
C ASP A 543 -2.29 -10.28 36.50
N CYS A 544 -2.48 -11.47 37.07
CA CYS A 544 -2.22 -12.69 36.31
C CYS A 544 -3.24 -12.91 35.18
N GLY A 545 -4.40 -12.26 35.22
CA GLY A 545 -5.39 -12.37 34.16
C GLY A 545 -6.33 -13.57 34.32
N ALA A 546 -6.68 -14.19 33.20
CA ALA A 546 -7.65 -15.26 33.10
C ALA A 546 -6.97 -16.59 32.76
N GLY A 547 -7.16 -17.57 33.63
CA GLY A 547 -6.82 -18.97 33.38
C GLY A 547 -6.32 -19.63 34.64
N ARG A 548 -5.18 -20.34 34.58
CA ARG A 548 -4.59 -20.98 35.77
C ARG A 548 -3.14 -20.60 35.90
N ASP A 549 -2.93 -19.49 36.57
CA ASP A 549 -1.68 -18.76 36.52
C ASP A 549 -0.83 -19.02 37.76
N LYS A 550 0.48 -19.01 37.55
CA LYS A 550 1.46 -19.28 38.58
C LYS A 550 2.40 -18.09 38.71
N VAL A 551 2.42 -17.49 39.89
CA VAL A 551 3.31 -16.37 40.19
C VAL A 551 4.24 -16.69 41.36
N THR A 552 5.52 -16.41 41.19
CA THR A 552 6.48 -16.28 42.29
C THR A 552 6.81 -14.81 42.47
N ALA A 553 6.44 -14.26 43.62
CA ALA A 553 6.54 -12.82 43.91
C ALA A 553 7.15 -12.59 45.31
N ASP A 554 7.75 -11.44 45.56
CA ASP A 554 8.17 -11.03 46.90
C ASP A 554 6.97 -10.58 47.74
N ARG A 555 7.09 -10.51 49.08
CA ARG A 555 5.96 -10.10 49.95
C ARG A 555 5.45 -8.69 49.73
N VAL A 556 6.27 -7.84 49.13
CA VAL A 556 5.98 -6.42 48.91
C VAL A 556 5.05 -6.19 47.72
N ASP A 557 4.93 -7.16 46.82
CA ASP A 557 4.15 -7.03 45.58
C ASP A 557 2.65 -7.11 45.79
N VAL A 558 1.93 -6.40 44.93
CA VAL A 558 0.47 -6.43 44.85
C VAL A 558 0.07 -7.40 43.75
N LEU A 559 -0.70 -8.42 44.09
CA LEU A 559 -1.14 -9.45 43.14
C LEU A 559 -2.66 -9.41 42.97
N LYS A 560 -3.13 -9.65 41.76
CA LYS A 560 -4.53 -9.75 41.38
C LYS A 560 -4.71 -10.93 40.42
N SER A 561 -5.86 -11.61 40.52
CA SER A 561 -6.27 -12.70 39.62
C SER A 561 -5.29 -13.87 39.48
N CYS A 562 -4.47 -14.17 40.49
CA CYS A 562 -3.48 -15.25 40.43
C CYS A 562 -3.91 -16.49 41.23
N GLU A 563 -3.94 -17.67 40.59
CA GLU A 563 -4.38 -18.93 41.21
C GLU A 563 -3.29 -19.56 42.10
N PHE A 564 -2.04 -19.62 41.60
CA PHE A 564 -0.94 -20.31 42.27
C PHE A 564 0.17 -19.35 42.67
N VAL A 565 0.02 -18.75 43.86
CA VAL A 565 0.96 -17.76 44.39
C VAL A 565 2.02 -18.39 45.30
N LYS A 566 3.29 -18.13 45.00
CA LYS A 566 4.43 -18.42 45.88
C LYS A 566 5.11 -17.11 46.31
N ARG A 567 5.00 -16.76 47.59
CA ARG A 567 5.68 -15.58 48.16
C ARG A 567 7.10 -15.92 48.63
N ARG A 568 8.07 -15.04 48.37
CA ARG A 568 9.44 -15.11 48.92
C ARG A 568 9.70 -14.08 50.00
#